data_AF-A0AAW2YR80-F1
#
_entry.id   AF-A0AAW2YR80-F1
#
_cell.length_a   1.000
_cell.length_b   1.000
_cell.length_c   1.000
_cell.angle_alpha   90.00
_cell.angle_beta   90.00
_cell.angle_gamma   90.00
#
_symmetry.space_group_name_H-M   'P 1'
#
loop_
_entity.id
_entity.type
_entity.pdbx_description
1 polymer ?
#
loop_
_entity_poly.entity_id
_entity_poly.type
_entity_poly.pdbx_seq_one_letter_code
_entity_poly.pdbx_strand_id
1 'polypeptide(L)'
;MRLIDDGNSIIPAVTVKKHDKAKAMLFTYTMGEAYMTIADHYFMLKALLQNTLGMSTRVQLSGSSSVTPFFYETSNDRAVLLLMSWDDYKSTTVTVTLDFLKGKSVKDLRKDRSLVTANSDGTLTVTLDQNESKLFLIGETASPSVGIDATKTSTYLIPSGRSVPITVNYDTIGNADSEITIELRQTSSNRVFAKSTKKVTGQGSTVIDLNVSTFSVSDVDYKSTSSNKQYYYLASITKASTQSRLSVLVEFLYPSLSTDAESTSLPSKLTANQASSVKMSWNYLPSFRFNSYRGLVVIYKSSKTAAVDATHNAKVDAMANLLKSIGYQQTTNMSPWDSMKNEEGPWYFIGFDDVPTYDGLKTLSAEFLTRRVKTLILPGVSVLNAEEVSGINAWLNAEDSYNVLITTERVEALSNVFGVKTSAAGALSGNSITITNATSPVLSYGDKKSITLSKSASGNAWSSVDRASALGTIGNTPVLIASRFGLGSTFAFNFDVTSLSADANVQKIMRGLDEYMTQSPFLYRLRVEALCGSNVVGFGDETVRSPYSLKYRPGSAEISITPSAGCDQPVYKAYLYPYYGEYAAMSLAQFSSDTVVNVETAGTHHCCTWYLFLLFAWCFFLP
;
A
#
# COMPACT_ATOMS: atom_id res chain seq x y z
N MET A 1 9.16 -26.40 -21.90
CA MET A 1 9.48 -25.38 -22.93
C MET A 1 10.79 -24.71 -22.57
N ARG A 2 11.64 -24.46 -23.55
CA ARG A 2 12.98 -23.88 -23.39
C ARG A 2 13.06 -22.66 -24.30
N LEU A 3 13.50 -21.53 -23.77
CA LEU A 3 13.87 -20.38 -24.57
C LEU A 3 15.37 -20.46 -24.82
N ILE A 4 15.78 -20.08 -26.02
CA ILE A 4 17.18 -19.90 -26.39
C ILE A 4 17.36 -18.39 -26.44
N ASP A 5 18.21 -17.84 -25.57
CA ASP A 5 18.54 -16.42 -25.62
C ASP A 5 19.55 -16.11 -26.74
N ASP A 6 19.82 -14.83 -26.97
CA ASP A 6 20.77 -14.37 -28.01
C ASP A 6 22.21 -14.89 -27.78
N GLY A 7 22.51 -15.41 -26.58
CA GLY A 7 23.75 -16.08 -26.21
C GLY A 7 23.70 -17.61 -26.34
N ASN A 8 22.66 -18.17 -26.96
CA ASN A 8 22.40 -19.62 -27.06
C ASN A 8 22.20 -20.33 -25.71
N SER A 9 21.93 -19.61 -24.63
CA SER A 9 21.67 -20.19 -23.32
C SER A 9 20.22 -20.68 -23.22
N ILE A 10 20.06 -21.89 -22.68
CA ILE A 10 18.76 -22.52 -22.49
C ILE A 10 18.16 -22.05 -21.16
N ILE A 11 17.11 -21.24 -21.22
CA ILE A 11 16.37 -20.80 -20.04
C ILE A 11 15.08 -21.63 -19.92
N PRO A 12 14.79 -22.24 -18.75
CA PRO A 12 13.54 -22.96 -18.54
C PRO A 12 12.39 -21.96 -18.55
N ALA A 13 11.56 -22.02 -19.59
CA ALA A 13 10.46 -21.11 -19.81
C ALA A 13 9.25 -21.47 -18.92
N VAL A 14 9.00 -22.77 -18.77
CA VAL A 14 7.90 -23.31 -17.97
C VAL A 14 8.41 -24.48 -17.15
N THR A 15 8.21 -24.40 -15.84
CA THR A 15 8.52 -25.48 -14.89
C THR A 15 7.22 -26.12 -14.44
N VAL A 16 7.15 -27.45 -14.53
CA VAL A 16 5.97 -28.22 -14.13
C VAL A 16 6.36 -29.10 -12.97
N LYS A 17 5.65 -28.97 -11.85
CA LYS A 17 5.81 -29.85 -10.70
C LYS A 17 4.57 -30.73 -10.58
N LYS A 18 4.76 -32.04 -10.71
CA LYS A 18 3.72 -33.04 -10.49
C LYS A 18 3.86 -33.58 -9.07
N HIS A 19 2.76 -33.55 -8.33
CA HIS A 19 2.57 -34.21 -7.04
C HIS A 19 1.47 -35.27 -7.23
N ASP A 20 1.39 -36.23 -6.32
CA ASP A 20 0.43 -37.35 -6.41
C ASP A 20 -1.04 -36.90 -6.52
N LYS A 21 -1.36 -35.69 -6.05
CA LYS A 21 -2.72 -35.12 -6.01
C LYS A 21 -2.86 -33.76 -6.70
N ALA A 22 -1.78 -33.22 -7.26
CA ALA A 22 -1.78 -31.87 -7.85
C ALA A 22 -0.74 -31.74 -8.95
N LYS A 23 -1.01 -30.86 -9.91
CA LYS A 23 -0.02 -30.41 -10.89
C LYS A 23 0.06 -28.89 -10.81
N ALA A 24 1.27 -28.37 -10.73
CA ALA A 24 1.54 -26.95 -10.74
C ALA A 24 2.41 -26.61 -11.96
N MET A 25 2.14 -25.45 -12.57
CA MET A 25 2.91 -24.90 -13.67
C MET A 25 3.35 -23.49 -13.29
N LEU A 26 4.65 -23.23 -13.38
CA LEU A 26 5.25 -21.92 -13.13
C LEU A 26 5.86 -21.41 -14.44
N PHE A 27 5.44 -20.23 -14.87
CA PHE A 27 6.05 -19.48 -15.96
C PHE A 27 7.12 -18.56 -15.37
N THR A 28 8.34 -18.66 -15.87
CA THR A 28 9.49 -17.87 -15.37
C THR A 28 9.65 -16.53 -16.10
N TYR A 29 8.81 -16.29 -17.10
CA TYR A 29 8.77 -15.07 -17.90
C TYR A 29 7.31 -14.61 -18.01
N THR A 30 7.10 -13.29 -18.03
CA THR A 30 5.86 -12.75 -18.59
C THR A 30 5.89 -13.09 -20.07
N MET A 31 4.85 -13.73 -20.57
CA MET A 31 4.70 -14.04 -21.99
C MET A 31 4.42 -12.73 -22.74
N GLY A 32 5.45 -11.90 -22.85
CA GLY A 32 5.39 -10.55 -23.38
C GLY A 32 5.19 -10.55 -24.89
N GLU A 33 4.33 -9.63 -25.34
CA GLU A 33 3.86 -9.41 -26.71
C GLU A 33 4.95 -9.02 -27.72
N ALA A 34 6.21 -8.88 -27.30
CA ALA A 34 7.28 -8.34 -28.14
C ALA A 34 7.63 -9.22 -29.36
N TYR A 35 7.27 -10.52 -29.35
CA TYR A 35 7.68 -11.47 -30.41
C TYR A 35 6.59 -12.46 -30.84
N MET A 36 5.36 -12.33 -30.35
CA MET A 36 4.29 -13.30 -30.58
C MET A 36 2.93 -12.60 -30.53
N THR A 37 2.03 -12.94 -31.46
CA THR A 37 0.67 -12.41 -31.41
C THR A 37 -0.05 -12.95 -30.18
N ILE A 38 -1.05 -12.22 -29.68
CA ILE A 38 -1.85 -12.67 -28.54
C ILE A 38 -2.49 -14.03 -28.86
N ALA A 39 -3.01 -14.23 -30.08
CA ALA A 39 -3.55 -15.51 -30.51
C ALA A 39 -2.54 -16.67 -30.40
N ASP A 40 -1.29 -16.46 -30.84
CA ASP A 40 -0.22 -17.46 -30.76
C ASP A 40 0.17 -17.77 -29.30
N HIS A 41 0.18 -16.75 -28.44
CA HIS A 41 0.41 -16.90 -27.00
C HIS A 41 -0.67 -17.81 -26.40
N TYR A 42 -1.94 -17.54 -26.65
CA TYR A 42 -3.04 -18.36 -26.14
C TYR A 42 -3.05 -19.77 -26.73
N PHE A 43 -2.68 -19.93 -28.00
CA PHE A 43 -2.51 -21.25 -28.61
C PHE A 43 -1.42 -22.08 -27.89
N MET A 44 -0.31 -21.44 -27.55
CA MET A 44 0.78 -22.07 -26.83
C MET A 44 0.41 -22.41 -25.38
N LEU A 45 -0.27 -21.51 -24.67
CA LEU A 45 -0.83 -21.77 -23.34
C LEU A 45 -1.80 -22.95 -23.40
N LYS A 46 -2.65 -22.99 -24.43
CA LYS A 46 -3.59 -24.10 -24.64
C LYS A 46 -2.89 -25.43 -24.80
N ALA A 47 -1.87 -25.49 -25.66
CA ALA A 47 -1.08 -26.70 -25.85
C ALA A 47 -0.39 -27.15 -24.54
N LEU A 48 0.12 -26.21 -23.73
CA LEU A 48 0.75 -26.51 -22.44
C LEU A 48 -0.25 -27.07 -21.42
N LEU A 49 -1.42 -26.43 -21.26
CA LEU A 49 -2.46 -26.87 -20.33
C LEU A 49 -3.03 -28.24 -20.72
N GLN A 50 -3.25 -28.48 -22.01
CA GLN A 50 -3.71 -29.78 -22.51
C GLN A 50 -2.67 -30.88 -22.28
N ASN A 51 -1.45 -30.70 -22.79
CA ASN A 51 -0.44 -31.76 -22.80
C ASN A 51 0.18 -32.01 -21.43
N THR A 52 0.19 -31.00 -20.55
CA THR A 52 0.89 -31.09 -19.26
C THR A 52 -0.07 -31.29 -18.10
N LEU A 53 -1.11 -30.46 -18.01
CA LEU A 53 -2.07 -30.55 -16.92
C LEU A 53 -3.16 -31.58 -17.20
N GLY A 54 -3.37 -31.96 -18.46
CA GLY A 54 -4.42 -32.88 -18.87
C GLY A 54 -5.79 -32.20 -18.96
N MET A 55 -5.80 -30.87 -19.16
CA MET A 55 -7.06 -30.14 -19.37
C MET A 55 -7.64 -30.48 -20.74
N SER A 56 -8.94 -30.69 -20.78
CA SER A 56 -9.69 -30.87 -22.02
C SER A 56 -10.12 -29.51 -22.58
N THR A 57 -10.24 -29.43 -23.91
CA THR A 57 -10.89 -28.31 -24.59
C THR A 57 -12.15 -28.78 -25.32
N ARG A 58 -12.73 -29.92 -24.91
CA ARG A 58 -13.99 -30.46 -25.43
C ARG A 58 -15.19 -29.66 -24.92
N VAL A 59 -15.09 -28.34 -25.04
CA VAL A 59 -16.14 -27.39 -24.68
C VAL A 59 -16.58 -26.75 -25.98
N GLN A 60 -17.85 -26.89 -26.33
CA GLN A 60 -18.38 -26.20 -27.49
C GLN A 60 -18.60 -24.74 -27.10
N LEU A 61 -18.02 -23.82 -27.88
CA LEU A 61 -18.23 -22.39 -27.74
C LEU A 61 -18.92 -21.86 -28.99
N SER A 62 -19.92 -21.01 -28.80
CA SER A 62 -20.50 -20.16 -29.84
C SER A 62 -20.41 -18.68 -29.44
N GLY A 63 -20.47 -17.79 -30.42
CA GLY A 63 -20.47 -16.32 -30.21
C GLY A 63 -19.17 -15.64 -30.60
N SER A 64 -18.02 -16.15 -30.15
CA SER A 64 -16.71 -15.59 -30.51
C SER A 64 -15.60 -16.64 -30.52
N SER A 65 -14.70 -16.52 -31.50
CA SER A 65 -13.44 -17.26 -31.54
C SER A 65 -12.37 -16.68 -30.61
N SER A 66 -12.57 -15.46 -30.10
CA SER A 66 -11.62 -14.73 -29.26
C SER A 66 -11.60 -15.18 -27.79
N VAL A 67 -12.20 -16.33 -27.49
CA VAL A 67 -12.23 -16.92 -26.15
C VAL A 67 -11.76 -18.36 -26.23
N THR A 68 -10.84 -18.73 -25.33
CA THR A 68 -10.36 -20.10 -25.21
C THR A 68 -10.92 -20.75 -23.96
N PRO A 69 -11.61 -21.91 -24.07
CA PRO A 69 -12.12 -22.65 -22.92
C PRO A 69 -11.13 -23.72 -22.48
N PHE A 70 -10.99 -23.88 -21.17
CA PHE A 70 -10.24 -24.95 -20.55
C PHE A 70 -11.11 -25.66 -19.53
N PHE A 71 -11.29 -26.96 -19.69
CA PHE A 71 -12.18 -27.76 -18.89
C PHE A 71 -11.45 -28.94 -18.27
N TYR A 72 -11.68 -29.17 -16.99
CA TYR A 72 -11.05 -30.26 -16.26
C TYR A 72 -12.05 -30.93 -15.33
N GLU A 73 -12.38 -32.20 -15.62
CA GLU A 73 -13.19 -33.04 -14.75
C GLU A 73 -12.34 -33.59 -13.60
N THR A 74 -12.94 -33.63 -12.42
CA THR A 74 -12.36 -34.23 -11.21
C THR A 74 -13.06 -35.55 -10.91
N SER A 75 -12.50 -36.37 -10.02
CA SER A 75 -13.00 -37.72 -9.71
C SER A 75 -14.37 -37.77 -9.01
N ASN A 76 -14.95 -36.63 -8.64
CA ASN A 76 -16.13 -36.55 -7.78
C ASN A 76 -17.33 -35.87 -8.47
N ASP A 77 -17.50 -36.08 -9.78
CA ASP A 77 -18.64 -35.51 -10.54
C ASP A 77 -18.70 -33.97 -10.45
N ARG A 78 -17.50 -33.37 -10.41
CA ARG A 78 -17.24 -31.93 -10.39
C ARG A 78 -16.24 -31.58 -11.46
N ALA A 79 -16.26 -30.33 -11.91
CA ALA A 79 -15.30 -29.85 -12.88
C ALA A 79 -14.92 -28.39 -12.66
N VAL A 80 -13.83 -27.99 -13.29
CA VAL A 80 -13.39 -26.60 -13.40
C VAL A 80 -13.47 -26.17 -14.86
N LEU A 81 -14.06 -25.01 -15.12
CA LEU A 81 -14.09 -24.37 -16.43
C LEU A 81 -13.42 -23.00 -16.34
N LEU A 82 -12.30 -22.83 -17.03
CA LEU A 82 -11.65 -21.53 -17.22
C LEU A 82 -11.96 -21.02 -18.62
N LEU A 83 -12.49 -19.81 -18.72
CA LEU A 83 -12.63 -19.07 -19.97
C LEU A 83 -11.64 -17.92 -19.97
N MET A 84 -10.88 -17.77 -21.05
CA MET A 84 -9.96 -16.65 -21.20
C MET A 84 -10.28 -15.90 -22.49
N SER A 85 -10.59 -14.61 -22.36
CA SER A 85 -10.70 -13.71 -23.49
C SER A 85 -9.31 -13.25 -23.90
N TRP A 86 -9.06 -13.27 -25.20
CA TRP A 86 -7.88 -12.68 -25.81
C TRP A 86 -8.25 -11.53 -26.75
N ASP A 87 -9.49 -11.04 -26.66
CA ASP A 87 -9.90 -9.80 -27.31
C ASP A 87 -9.45 -8.60 -26.46
N ASP A 88 -8.51 -7.86 -27.03
CA ASP A 88 -7.87 -6.68 -26.44
C ASP A 88 -8.61 -5.38 -26.74
N TYR A 89 -9.77 -5.43 -27.38
CA TYR A 89 -10.43 -4.20 -27.83
C TYR A 89 -11.87 -4.09 -27.35
N LYS A 90 -12.49 -5.18 -26.89
CA LYS A 90 -13.87 -5.18 -26.43
C LYS A 90 -14.22 -6.37 -25.54
N SER A 91 -15.26 -6.19 -24.73
CA SER A 91 -15.90 -7.30 -24.04
C SER A 91 -16.49 -8.29 -25.05
N THR A 92 -16.37 -9.58 -24.76
CA THR A 92 -16.76 -10.68 -25.64
C THR A 92 -17.74 -11.59 -24.92
N THR A 93 -18.90 -11.82 -25.53
CA THR A 93 -19.90 -12.76 -25.03
C THR A 93 -19.79 -14.09 -25.76
N VAL A 94 -19.70 -15.18 -25.01
CA VAL A 94 -19.73 -16.54 -25.53
C VAL A 94 -20.79 -17.37 -24.83
N THR A 95 -21.34 -18.33 -25.54
CA THR A 95 -22.17 -19.39 -24.97
C THR A 95 -21.36 -20.67 -24.95
N VAL A 96 -21.20 -21.21 -23.75
CA VAL A 96 -20.62 -22.52 -23.49
C VAL A 96 -21.73 -23.55 -23.57
N THR A 97 -21.54 -24.59 -24.38
CA THR A 97 -22.39 -25.79 -24.39
C THR A 97 -21.55 -26.98 -23.98
N LEU A 98 -21.97 -27.64 -22.89
CA LEU A 98 -21.26 -28.77 -22.32
C LEU A 98 -22.25 -29.63 -21.53
N ASP A 99 -22.46 -30.88 -21.97
CA ASP A 99 -23.41 -31.82 -21.35
C ASP A 99 -23.15 -32.02 -19.85
N PHE A 100 -21.89 -31.95 -19.43
CA PHE A 100 -21.50 -32.05 -18.02
C PHE A 100 -22.13 -30.96 -17.13
N LEU A 101 -22.51 -29.80 -17.70
CA LEU A 101 -23.21 -28.76 -16.95
C LEU A 101 -24.65 -29.18 -16.59
N LYS A 102 -25.28 -30.06 -17.39
CA LYS A 102 -26.71 -30.36 -17.26
C LYS A 102 -27.01 -30.96 -15.89
N GLY A 103 -27.96 -30.37 -15.16
CA GLY A 103 -28.29 -30.83 -13.81
C GLY A 103 -27.36 -30.32 -12.71
N LYS A 104 -26.30 -29.58 -13.05
CA LYS A 104 -25.26 -29.14 -12.11
C LYS A 104 -25.42 -27.69 -11.73
N SER A 105 -24.89 -27.35 -10.54
CA SER A 105 -24.63 -25.96 -10.22
C SER A 105 -23.34 -25.47 -10.89
N VAL A 106 -23.29 -24.16 -11.17
CA VAL A 106 -22.12 -23.46 -11.68
C VAL A 106 -21.86 -22.27 -10.79
N LYS A 107 -20.62 -22.08 -10.33
CA LYS A 107 -20.21 -20.96 -9.45
C LYS A 107 -18.98 -20.24 -10.01
N ASP A 108 -18.93 -18.92 -9.93
CA ASP A 108 -17.79 -18.11 -10.37
C ASP A 108 -16.77 -17.95 -9.22
N LEU A 109 -15.59 -18.57 -9.36
CA LEU A 109 -14.53 -18.55 -8.37
C LEU A 109 -13.90 -17.16 -8.18
N ARG A 110 -13.94 -16.28 -9.18
CA ARG A 110 -13.36 -14.94 -9.07
C ARG A 110 -14.31 -13.96 -8.37
N LYS A 111 -15.57 -14.36 -8.18
CA LYS A 111 -16.60 -13.61 -7.47
C LYS A 111 -17.08 -14.34 -6.22
N ASP A 112 -16.15 -14.75 -5.37
CA ASP A 112 -16.43 -15.43 -4.09
C ASP A 112 -17.32 -16.69 -4.21
N ARG A 113 -17.21 -17.42 -5.33
CA ARG A 113 -18.06 -18.58 -5.65
C ARG A 113 -19.54 -18.23 -5.78
N SER A 114 -19.85 -17.03 -6.27
CA SER A 114 -21.24 -16.65 -6.56
C SER A 114 -21.89 -17.69 -7.48
N LEU A 115 -23.11 -18.11 -7.13
CA LEU A 115 -23.86 -19.03 -7.96
C LEU A 115 -24.23 -18.32 -9.26
N VAL A 116 -23.93 -18.98 -10.38
CA VAL A 116 -24.31 -18.55 -11.72
C VAL A 116 -25.60 -19.26 -12.13
N THR A 117 -25.70 -20.55 -11.85
CA THR A 117 -26.95 -21.32 -11.97
C THR A 117 -26.93 -22.48 -10.98
N ALA A 118 -28.09 -22.80 -10.39
CA ALA A 118 -28.25 -23.93 -9.48
C ALA A 118 -28.48 -25.26 -10.21
N ASN A 119 -28.97 -25.19 -11.46
CA ASN A 119 -29.38 -26.32 -12.26
C ASN A 119 -29.23 -25.93 -13.74
N SER A 120 -28.02 -26.03 -14.28
CA SER A 120 -27.78 -25.69 -15.69
C SER A 120 -28.53 -26.65 -16.60
N ASP A 121 -29.01 -26.13 -17.73
CA ASP A 121 -29.65 -26.88 -18.80
C ASP A 121 -28.63 -27.53 -19.77
N GLY A 122 -27.33 -27.40 -19.49
CA GLY A 122 -26.24 -27.79 -20.39
C GLY A 122 -25.56 -26.60 -21.08
N THR A 123 -26.07 -25.38 -20.85
CA THR A 123 -25.51 -24.15 -21.41
C THR A 123 -25.14 -23.12 -20.35
N LEU A 124 -24.19 -22.25 -20.69
CA LEU A 124 -23.75 -21.14 -19.86
C LEU A 124 -23.34 -19.95 -20.75
N THR A 125 -24.05 -18.82 -20.66
CA THR A 125 -23.68 -17.59 -21.37
C THR A 125 -22.80 -16.70 -20.50
N VAL A 126 -21.63 -16.31 -21.00
CA VAL A 126 -20.62 -15.56 -20.26
C VAL A 126 -20.13 -14.39 -21.10
N THR A 127 -20.23 -13.17 -20.56
CA THR A 127 -19.51 -12.00 -21.07
C THR A 127 -18.19 -11.86 -20.33
N LEU A 128 -17.08 -11.82 -21.05
CA LEU A 128 -15.75 -11.50 -20.52
C LEU A 128 -15.35 -10.10 -20.98
N ASP A 129 -14.81 -9.28 -20.08
CA ASP A 129 -14.25 -7.98 -20.43
C ASP A 129 -12.92 -8.12 -21.20
N GLN A 130 -12.40 -6.99 -21.69
CA GLN A 130 -11.11 -6.93 -22.38
C GLN A 130 -10.02 -7.59 -21.53
N ASN A 131 -9.30 -8.56 -22.10
CA ASN A 131 -8.25 -9.32 -21.40
C ASN A 131 -8.69 -10.02 -20.10
N GLU A 132 -9.99 -10.26 -19.91
CA GLU A 132 -10.50 -10.92 -18.72
C GLU A 132 -10.38 -12.45 -18.81
N SER A 133 -10.22 -13.08 -17.65
CA SER A 133 -10.41 -14.53 -17.48
C SER A 133 -11.47 -14.79 -16.41
N LYS A 134 -12.31 -15.81 -16.63
CA LYS A 134 -13.31 -16.26 -15.65
C LYS A 134 -13.11 -17.72 -15.33
N LEU A 135 -13.22 -18.07 -14.06
CA LEU A 135 -12.99 -19.40 -13.56
C LEU A 135 -14.26 -19.89 -12.87
N PHE A 136 -14.81 -21.01 -13.34
CA PHE A 136 -16.03 -21.59 -12.82
C PHE A 136 -15.78 -22.94 -12.15
N LEU A 137 -16.49 -23.18 -11.04
CA LEU A 137 -16.66 -24.51 -10.43
C LEU A 137 -18.01 -25.07 -10.85
N ILE A 138 -18.02 -26.33 -11.29
CA ILE A 138 -19.21 -27.03 -11.75
C ILE A 138 -19.46 -28.24 -10.86
N GLY A 139 -20.72 -28.49 -10.50
CA GLY A 139 -21.15 -29.69 -9.78
C GLY A 139 -21.03 -29.59 -8.25
N GLU A 140 -20.83 -28.40 -7.69
CA GLU A 140 -21.07 -28.22 -6.26
C GLU A 140 -22.57 -28.29 -5.95
N THR A 141 -22.95 -28.65 -4.73
CA THR A 141 -24.35 -28.52 -4.31
C THR A 141 -24.73 -27.03 -4.32
N ALA A 142 -25.88 -26.69 -4.91
CA ALA A 142 -26.42 -25.34 -4.82
C ALA A 142 -26.77 -25.05 -3.36
N SER A 143 -26.04 -24.11 -2.76
CA SER A 143 -26.16 -23.73 -1.35
C SER A 143 -26.08 -22.22 -1.26
N PRO A 144 -26.81 -21.59 -0.31
CA PRO A 144 -26.66 -20.15 -0.06
C PRO A 144 -25.18 -19.79 0.12
N SER A 145 -24.75 -18.70 -0.48
CA SER A 145 -23.36 -18.25 -0.45
C SER A 145 -23.26 -16.84 0.11
N VAL A 146 -22.16 -16.57 0.81
CA VAL A 146 -21.82 -15.27 1.35
C VAL A 146 -20.33 -15.04 1.24
N GLY A 147 -19.93 -13.83 0.84
CA GLY A 147 -18.54 -13.41 0.72
C GLY A 147 -18.37 -11.98 1.21
N ILE A 148 -17.21 -11.68 1.78
CA ILE A 148 -16.84 -10.32 2.19
C ILE A 148 -15.97 -9.75 1.08
N ASP A 149 -16.36 -8.60 0.53
CA ASP A 149 -15.54 -7.89 -0.45
C ASP A 149 -14.35 -7.24 0.26
N ALA A 150 -13.19 -7.89 0.19
CA ALA A 150 -11.97 -7.44 0.84
C ALA A 150 -11.39 -6.14 0.23
N THR A 151 -11.83 -5.72 -0.95
CA THR A 151 -11.37 -4.47 -1.59
C THR A 151 -12.17 -3.26 -1.10
N LYS A 152 -13.42 -3.47 -0.66
CA LYS A 152 -14.32 -2.44 -0.15
C LYS A 152 -14.51 -2.48 1.37
N THR A 153 -14.11 -3.57 2.01
CA THR A 153 -14.16 -3.76 3.45
C THR A 153 -12.82 -3.38 4.08
N SER A 154 -12.84 -2.60 5.15
CA SER A 154 -11.62 -2.21 5.85
C SER A 154 -10.91 -3.44 6.42
N THR A 155 -9.64 -3.65 6.07
CA THR A 155 -8.77 -4.68 6.68
C THR A 155 -8.12 -4.21 7.98
N TYR A 156 -8.33 -2.94 8.33
CA TYR A 156 -7.84 -2.30 9.55
C TYR A 156 -9.02 -1.91 10.43
N LEU A 157 -9.01 -2.37 11.67
CA LEU A 157 -10.05 -2.01 12.63
C LEU A 157 -9.44 -1.18 13.77
N ILE A 158 -9.97 0.02 13.91
CA ILE A 158 -9.63 0.97 14.98
C ILE A 158 -10.90 1.16 15.83
N PRO A 159 -10.89 0.78 17.11
CA PRO A 159 -12.03 0.97 17.99
C PRO A 159 -12.21 2.46 18.29
N SER A 160 -13.01 3.12 17.46
CA SER A 160 -13.26 4.58 17.50
C SER A 160 -14.67 4.93 17.99
N GLY A 161 -15.44 3.94 18.45
CA GLY A 161 -16.86 4.09 18.77
C GLY A 161 -17.77 4.27 17.54
N ARG A 162 -17.21 4.27 16.33
CA ARG A 162 -17.97 4.29 15.07
C ARG A 162 -18.16 2.88 14.52
N SER A 163 -19.31 2.63 13.90
CA SER A 163 -19.56 1.37 13.20
C SER A 163 -18.62 1.22 12.00
N VAL A 164 -18.15 0.00 11.77
CA VAL A 164 -17.30 -0.34 10.62
C VAL A 164 -18.18 -0.90 9.50
N PRO A 165 -18.23 -0.26 8.31
CA PRO A 165 -19.02 -0.76 7.21
C PRO A 165 -18.34 -1.99 6.58
N ILE A 166 -19.07 -3.11 6.52
CA ILE A 166 -18.61 -4.36 5.90
C ILE A 166 -19.41 -4.61 4.64
N THR A 167 -18.73 -4.71 3.49
CA THR A 167 -19.40 -4.99 2.21
C THR A 167 -19.46 -6.50 1.99
N VAL A 168 -20.67 -7.01 1.79
CA VAL A 168 -20.96 -8.44 1.71
C VAL A 168 -21.69 -8.75 0.41
N ASN A 169 -21.13 -9.68 -0.36
CA ASN A 169 -21.77 -10.28 -1.52
C ASN A 169 -22.53 -11.54 -1.07
N TYR A 170 -23.72 -11.76 -1.61
CA TYR A 170 -24.56 -12.89 -1.20
C TYR A 170 -25.38 -13.47 -2.35
N ASP A 171 -25.74 -14.74 -2.18
CA ASP A 171 -26.76 -15.40 -2.97
C ASP A 171 -27.59 -16.29 -2.05
N THR A 172 -28.90 -16.06 -2.05
CA THR A 172 -29.87 -16.78 -1.22
C THR A 172 -30.43 -18.02 -1.91
N ILE A 173 -30.12 -18.27 -3.19
CA ILE A 173 -30.72 -19.34 -4.02
C ILE A 173 -32.24 -19.19 -4.11
N GLY A 174 -32.72 -17.96 -4.31
CA GLY A 174 -34.15 -17.66 -4.44
C GLY A 174 -34.95 -17.72 -3.13
N ASN A 175 -34.27 -17.79 -1.98
CA ASN A 175 -34.93 -17.81 -0.68
C ASN A 175 -35.32 -16.39 -0.21
N ALA A 176 -36.57 -16.23 0.22
CA ALA A 176 -37.13 -14.93 0.62
C ALA A 176 -36.78 -14.49 2.07
N ASP A 177 -36.16 -15.36 2.88
CA ASP A 177 -35.94 -15.13 4.32
C ASP A 177 -34.51 -15.48 4.77
N SER A 178 -33.50 -15.22 3.93
CA SER A 178 -32.11 -15.45 4.34
C SER A 178 -31.60 -14.30 5.20
N GLU A 179 -30.85 -14.64 6.24
CA GLU A 179 -30.18 -13.67 7.10
C GLU A 179 -28.66 -13.80 6.96
N ILE A 180 -28.00 -12.68 6.66
CA ILE A 180 -26.55 -12.56 6.76
C ILE A 180 -26.21 -12.10 8.16
N THR A 181 -25.26 -12.79 8.80
CA THR A 181 -24.64 -12.42 10.07
C THR A 181 -23.16 -12.11 9.82
N ILE A 182 -22.69 -10.97 10.33
CA ILE A 182 -21.27 -10.61 10.37
C ILE A 182 -20.83 -10.57 11.83
N GLU A 183 -19.72 -11.24 12.13
CA GLU A 183 -19.12 -11.29 13.46
C GLU A 183 -17.65 -10.88 13.39
N LEU A 184 -17.17 -10.07 14.35
CA LEU A 184 -15.75 -9.89 14.62
C LEU A 184 -15.31 -10.92 15.67
N ARG A 185 -14.33 -11.74 15.33
CA ARG A 185 -13.80 -12.79 16.21
C ARG A 185 -12.28 -12.70 16.30
N GLN A 186 -11.72 -13.33 17.33
CA GLN A 186 -10.28 -13.53 17.46
C GLN A 186 -9.91 -14.95 17.01
N THR A 187 -8.70 -15.17 16.50
CA THR A 187 -8.25 -16.50 16.07
C THR A 187 -7.91 -17.41 17.25
N SER A 188 -7.44 -16.83 18.36
CA SER A 188 -7.11 -17.56 19.59
C SER A 188 -8.30 -17.80 20.52
N SER A 189 -9.45 -17.16 20.29
CA SER A 189 -10.66 -17.36 21.09
C SER A 189 -11.91 -17.39 20.22
N ASN A 190 -12.87 -18.26 20.52
CA ASN A 190 -14.17 -18.30 19.82
C ASN A 190 -15.12 -17.16 20.20
N ARG A 191 -14.61 -16.14 20.91
CA ARG A 191 -15.37 -15.00 21.39
C ARG A 191 -15.80 -14.10 20.23
N VAL A 192 -17.03 -13.61 20.30
CA VAL A 192 -17.59 -12.65 19.35
C VAL A 192 -17.52 -11.26 19.99
N PHE A 193 -16.75 -10.36 19.38
CA PHE A 193 -16.51 -9.00 19.88
C PHE A 193 -17.55 -8.00 19.37
N ALA A 194 -18.05 -8.23 18.16
CA ALA A 194 -19.12 -7.47 17.57
C ALA A 194 -19.94 -8.38 16.67
N LYS A 195 -21.25 -8.12 16.57
CA LYS A 195 -22.17 -8.88 15.73
C LYS A 195 -23.22 -7.96 15.12
N SER A 196 -23.51 -8.17 13.85
CA SER A 196 -24.58 -7.45 13.13
C SER A 196 -25.27 -8.40 12.16
N THR A 197 -26.56 -8.22 11.94
CA THR A 197 -27.37 -9.07 11.05
C THR A 197 -28.20 -8.24 10.07
N LYS A 198 -28.45 -8.81 8.88
CA LYS A 198 -29.28 -8.18 7.85
C LYS A 198 -30.03 -9.22 7.04
N LYS A 199 -31.34 -9.02 6.85
CA LYS A 199 -32.17 -9.83 5.95
C LYS A 199 -31.88 -9.50 4.49
N VAL A 200 -31.83 -10.54 3.66
CA VAL A 200 -31.53 -10.43 2.22
C VAL A 200 -32.35 -11.44 1.42
N THR A 201 -32.57 -11.14 0.14
CA THR A 201 -33.28 -11.99 -0.82
C THR A 201 -32.62 -11.92 -2.19
N GLY A 202 -32.72 -13.00 -2.96
CA GLY A 202 -32.08 -13.10 -4.28
C GLY A 202 -30.56 -13.12 -4.23
N GLN A 203 -29.93 -12.57 -5.26
CA GLN A 203 -28.49 -12.37 -5.38
C GLN A 203 -28.20 -10.87 -5.31
N GLY A 204 -27.13 -10.48 -4.60
CA GLY A 204 -26.78 -9.07 -4.51
C GLY A 204 -25.54 -8.77 -3.67
N SER A 205 -25.36 -7.48 -3.42
CA SER A 205 -24.33 -6.93 -2.53
C SER A 205 -25.00 -6.00 -1.53
N THR A 206 -24.52 -5.98 -0.29
CA THR A 206 -25.03 -5.10 0.76
C THR A 206 -23.91 -4.64 1.69
N VAL A 207 -24.05 -3.46 2.26
CA VAL A 207 -23.25 -3.01 3.40
C VAL A 207 -23.96 -3.37 4.70
N ILE A 208 -23.20 -3.90 5.66
CA ILE A 208 -23.64 -4.17 7.04
C ILE A 208 -22.69 -3.43 7.97
N ASP A 209 -23.24 -2.50 8.75
CA ASP A 209 -22.48 -1.77 9.75
C ASP A 209 -22.27 -2.63 11.00
N LEU A 210 -21.00 -2.84 11.35
CA LEU A 210 -20.60 -3.60 12.52
C LEU A 210 -20.21 -2.63 13.64
N ASN A 211 -21.03 -2.55 14.67
CA ASN A 211 -20.72 -1.68 15.82
C ASN A 211 -19.65 -2.33 16.70
N VAL A 212 -18.49 -1.68 16.80
CA VAL A 212 -17.33 -2.11 17.59
C VAL A 212 -17.16 -1.24 18.86
N SER A 213 -18.20 -0.49 19.25
CA SER A 213 -18.17 0.46 20.37
C SER A 213 -18.04 -0.16 21.75
N THR A 214 -18.18 -1.49 21.88
CA THR A 214 -17.99 -2.24 23.14
C THR A 214 -16.53 -2.54 23.46
N PHE A 215 -15.60 -1.86 22.79
CA PHE A 215 -14.17 -1.96 23.07
C PHE A 215 -13.87 -1.47 24.49
N SER A 216 -13.28 -2.35 25.31
CA SER A 216 -12.76 -1.99 26.63
C SER A 216 -11.29 -2.35 26.72
N VAL A 217 -10.45 -1.37 27.03
CA VAL A 217 -9.01 -1.58 27.29
C VAL A 217 -8.74 -2.44 28.52
N SER A 218 -9.73 -2.61 29.40
CA SER A 218 -9.64 -3.48 30.59
C SER A 218 -9.87 -4.96 30.28
N ASP A 219 -10.27 -5.31 29.06
CA ASP A 219 -10.59 -6.67 28.68
C ASP A 219 -9.33 -7.38 28.14
N VAL A 220 -8.82 -8.31 28.95
CA VAL A 220 -7.53 -9.02 28.77
C VAL A 220 -7.40 -9.82 27.47
N ASP A 221 -8.53 -10.13 26.82
CA ASP A 221 -8.56 -10.84 25.54
C ASP A 221 -8.29 -9.90 24.35
N TYR A 222 -8.49 -8.59 24.52
CA TYR A 222 -8.18 -7.60 23.49
C TYR A 222 -6.67 -7.35 23.42
N LYS A 223 -6.02 -7.99 22.45
CA LYS A 223 -4.60 -7.81 22.15
C LYS A 223 -4.42 -7.07 20.82
N SER A 224 -3.50 -6.12 20.76
CA SER A 224 -3.13 -5.42 19.53
C SER A 224 -2.27 -6.35 18.70
N THR A 225 -2.55 -6.50 17.41
CA THR A 225 -1.90 -7.53 16.59
C THR A 225 -1.01 -6.91 15.54
N SER A 226 0.26 -6.69 15.86
CA SER A 226 1.24 -6.09 14.95
C SER A 226 1.88 -7.09 13.95
N SER A 227 1.57 -8.39 14.01
CA SER A 227 2.11 -9.34 13.02
C SER A 227 1.29 -10.61 12.79
N ASN A 228 0.30 -10.90 13.64
CA ASN A 228 -0.27 -12.25 13.73
C ASN A 228 -1.72 -12.34 13.25
N LYS A 229 -2.30 -11.24 12.72
CA LYS A 229 -3.69 -11.16 12.25
C LYS A 229 -4.66 -11.93 13.15
N GLN A 230 -4.66 -11.62 14.45
CA GLN A 230 -5.41 -12.44 15.42
C GLN A 230 -6.90 -12.16 15.39
N TYR A 231 -7.42 -11.34 14.49
CA TYR A 231 -8.86 -11.12 14.34
C TYR A 231 -9.31 -11.40 12.93
N TYR A 232 -10.59 -11.71 12.78
CA TYR A 232 -11.21 -11.88 11.48
C TYR A 232 -12.69 -11.49 11.52
N TYR A 233 -13.18 -10.99 10.40
CA TYR A 233 -14.62 -10.94 10.15
C TYR A 233 -15.08 -12.31 9.68
N LEU A 234 -16.12 -12.84 10.31
CA LEU A 234 -16.83 -14.03 9.89
C LEU A 234 -18.17 -13.62 9.31
N ALA A 235 -18.34 -13.79 8.00
CA ALA A 235 -19.65 -13.71 7.37
C ALA A 235 -20.29 -15.09 7.35
N SER A 236 -21.57 -15.15 7.71
CA SER A 236 -22.38 -16.34 7.53
C SER A 236 -23.77 -15.98 7.02
N ILE A 237 -24.35 -16.86 6.20
CA ILE A 237 -25.73 -16.77 5.76
C ILE A 237 -26.46 -18.00 6.26
N THR A 238 -27.59 -17.80 6.95
CA THR A 238 -28.32 -18.90 7.59
C THR A 238 -29.68 -19.09 6.95
N LYS A 239 -29.98 -20.33 6.54
CA LYS A 239 -31.33 -20.86 6.40
C LYS A 239 -31.33 -22.39 6.53
N ALA A 240 -32.28 -22.92 7.30
CA ALA A 240 -32.67 -24.34 7.32
C ALA A 240 -31.49 -25.33 7.34
N SER A 241 -30.55 -25.17 8.28
CA SER A 241 -29.38 -26.04 8.55
C SER A 241 -28.15 -25.95 7.63
N THR A 242 -28.22 -25.22 6.52
CA THR A 242 -27.03 -24.95 5.66
C THR A 242 -26.39 -23.61 6.00
N GLN A 243 -25.10 -23.62 6.35
CA GLN A 243 -24.34 -22.43 6.68
C GLN A 243 -23.11 -22.35 5.76
N SER A 244 -23.02 -21.27 4.99
CA SER A 244 -21.77 -20.88 4.33
C SER A 244 -21.03 -19.90 5.22
N ARG A 245 -19.73 -20.08 5.40
CA ARG A 245 -18.87 -19.23 6.22
C ARG A 245 -17.66 -18.76 5.41
N LEU A 246 -17.35 -17.47 5.47
CA LEU A 246 -16.10 -16.92 4.96
C LEU A 246 -15.46 -16.04 6.03
N SER A 247 -14.16 -16.19 6.20
CA SER A 247 -13.37 -15.37 7.11
C SER A 247 -12.41 -14.45 6.34
N VAL A 248 -12.42 -13.16 6.65
CA VAL A 248 -11.38 -12.22 6.22
C VAL A 248 -10.55 -11.83 7.44
N LEU A 249 -9.24 -12.05 7.38
CA LEU A 249 -8.33 -11.65 8.44
C LEU A 249 -8.27 -10.12 8.54
N VAL A 250 -8.31 -9.61 9.76
CA VAL A 250 -8.34 -8.18 10.09
C VAL A 250 -7.18 -7.89 11.03
N GLU A 251 -6.51 -6.77 10.78
CA GLU A 251 -5.54 -6.22 11.71
C GLU A 251 -6.26 -5.28 12.67
N PHE A 252 -6.35 -5.73 13.92
CA PHE A 252 -6.92 -4.94 15.01
C PHE A 252 -5.81 -4.09 15.61
N LEU A 253 -5.91 -2.78 15.39
CA LEU A 253 -4.94 -1.81 15.87
C LEU A 253 -5.60 -1.00 16.97
N TYR A 254 -5.17 -1.23 18.21
CA TYR A 254 -5.40 -0.26 19.28
C TYR A 254 -4.06 0.26 19.79
N PRO A 255 -3.93 1.58 19.98
CA PRO A 255 -2.79 2.17 20.67
C PRO A 255 -2.87 1.79 22.15
N SER A 256 -1.87 1.07 22.67
CA SER A 256 -1.69 0.89 24.11
C SER A 256 -0.73 1.94 24.64
N LEU A 257 -1.10 2.59 25.75
CA LEU A 257 -0.16 3.30 26.60
C LEU A 257 0.67 2.24 27.32
N SER A 258 1.95 2.12 26.95
CA SER A 258 2.92 1.41 27.79
C SER A 258 3.41 2.40 28.84
N THR A 259 3.29 2.02 30.11
CA THR A 259 3.87 2.74 31.25
C THR A 259 5.30 2.29 31.50
N ASP A 260 6.12 2.13 30.47
CA ASP A 260 7.53 1.78 30.67
C ASP A 260 8.26 2.95 31.36
N ALA A 261 8.54 2.68 32.64
CA ALA A 261 9.62 3.15 33.51
C ALA A 261 9.60 4.54 34.18
N GLU A 262 8.84 5.54 33.73
CA GLU A 262 8.74 6.82 34.49
C GLU A 262 7.36 7.48 34.33
N SER A 263 6.34 6.88 34.95
CA SER A 263 4.99 7.44 35.05
C SER A 263 4.95 8.57 36.08
N THR A 264 4.95 9.83 35.65
CA THR A 264 4.33 10.90 36.44
C THR A 264 2.84 10.60 36.53
N SER A 265 2.34 10.33 37.74
CA SER A 265 0.91 10.16 38.00
C SER A 265 0.13 11.34 37.42
N LEU A 266 -0.96 11.07 36.69
CA LEU A 266 -1.86 12.12 36.21
C LEU A 266 -2.28 13.01 37.38
N PRO A 267 -2.37 14.35 37.20
CA PRO A 267 -2.80 15.23 38.28
C PRO A 267 -4.16 14.80 38.82
N SER A 268 -4.23 14.51 40.13
CA SER A 268 -5.49 14.16 40.79
C SER A 268 -6.36 15.36 41.11
N LYS A 269 -5.81 16.57 40.97
CA LYS A 269 -6.50 17.84 41.14
C LYS A 269 -5.99 18.87 40.14
N LEU A 270 -6.91 19.62 39.56
CA LEU A 270 -6.64 20.74 38.67
C LEU A 270 -7.02 22.05 39.35
N THR A 271 -6.16 23.06 39.23
CA THR A 271 -6.41 24.42 39.71
C THR A 271 -6.62 25.33 38.51
N ALA A 272 -7.67 26.15 38.54
CA ALA A 272 -7.97 27.08 37.44
C ALA A 272 -6.75 27.95 37.10
N ASN A 273 -6.48 28.09 35.80
CA ASN A 273 -5.38 28.87 35.21
C ASN A 273 -3.96 28.41 35.60
N GLN A 274 -3.80 27.24 36.22
CA GLN A 274 -2.49 26.67 36.52
C GLN A 274 -2.19 25.52 35.55
N ALA A 275 -1.17 25.70 34.71
CA ALA A 275 -0.70 24.67 33.80
C ALA A 275 -0.28 23.42 34.58
N SER A 276 -0.79 22.27 34.14
CA SER A 276 -0.44 20.95 34.66
C SER A 276 0.08 20.10 33.51
N SER A 277 1.17 19.37 33.73
CA SER A 277 1.80 18.57 32.70
C SER A 277 1.34 17.12 32.74
N VAL A 278 1.04 16.55 31.57
CA VAL A 278 0.67 15.16 31.37
C VAL A 278 1.66 14.50 30.43
N LYS A 279 2.43 13.53 30.94
CA LYS A 279 3.32 12.71 30.12
C LYS A 279 2.54 11.55 29.51
N MET A 280 2.59 11.43 28.19
CA MET A 280 2.00 10.34 27.43
C MET A 280 3.08 9.53 26.73
N SER A 281 2.89 8.23 26.65
CA SER A 281 3.75 7.30 25.90
C SER A 281 2.89 6.43 24.99
N TRP A 282 3.43 6.03 23.85
CA TRP A 282 2.78 5.12 22.92
C TRP A 282 3.75 4.05 22.49
N ASN A 283 3.25 2.84 22.32
CA ASN A 283 4.01 1.77 21.66
C ASN A 283 3.97 1.90 20.13
N TYR A 284 2.82 2.37 19.61
CA TYR A 284 2.50 2.37 18.19
C TYR A 284 1.61 3.58 17.85
N LEU A 285 1.94 4.27 16.76
CA LEU A 285 1.02 5.17 16.08
C LEU A 285 0.53 4.45 14.81
N PRO A 286 -0.75 4.59 14.41
CA PRO A 286 -1.22 4.02 13.15
C PRO A 286 -0.35 4.52 11.97
N SER A 287 -0.40 3.80 10.86
CA SER A 287 0.13 4.30 9.58
C SER A 287 -1.05 4.38 8.62
N PHE A 288 -1.41 5.58 8.17
CA PHE A 288 -2.52 5.78 7.24
C PHE A 288 -2.02 5.85 5.81
N ARG A 289 -2.07 4.75 5.05
CA ARG A 289 -1.87 4.88 3.59
C ARG A 289 -3.09 5.59 3.00
N PHE A 290 -2.98 6.90 2.80
CA PHE A 290 -3.88 7.57 1.88
C PHE A 290 -3.51 7.11 0.46
N ASN A 291 -4.27 6.15 -0.08
CA ASN A 291 -4.21 5.80 -1.51
C ASN A 291 -4.48 7.03 -2.41
N SER A 292 -5.01 8.12 -1.85
CA SER A 292 -5.40 9.36 -2.53
C SER A 292 -4.36 10.51 -2.49
N TYR A 293 -3.23 10.39 -1.78
CA TYR A 293 -2.29 11.51 -1.62
C TYR A 293 -0.94 11.24 -2.28
N ARG A 294 -0.91 11.30 -3.62
CA ARG A 294 0.34 11.47 -4.38
C ARG A 294 0.45 12.95 -4.73
N GLY A 295 1.25 13.69 -3.97
CA GLY A 295 1.49 15.11 -4.24
C GLY A 295 1.99 15.35 -5.68
N LEU A 296 1.74 16.54 -6.23
CA LEU A 296 2.23 16.89 -7.57
C LEU A 296 3.77 16.89 -7.58
N VAL A 297 4.35 16.10 -8.49
CA VAL A 297 5.80 16.06 -8.76
C VAL A 297 6.11 17.09 -9.85
N VAL A 298 7.06 17.99 -9.60
CA VAL A 298 7.55 18.94 -10.62
C VAL A 298 8.93 18.54 -11.07
N ILE A 299 9.11 18.32 -12.38
CA ILE A 299 10.42 18.22 -13.02
C ILE A 299 10.83 19.61 -13.51
N TYR A 300 11.92 20.14 -13.00
CA TYR A 300 12.39 21.48 -13.37
C TYR A 300 13.17 21.46 -14.69
N LYS A 301 12.70 22.25 -15.66
CA LYS A 301 13.34 22.47 -16.96
C LYS A 301 13.85 23.91 -17.02
N SER A 302 15.17 24.08 -16.89
CA SER A 302 15.82 25.39 -16.92
C SER A 302 16.41 25.70 -18.30
N SER A 303 15.98 26.81 -18.89
CA SER A 303 16.59 27.38 -20.09
C SER A 303 18.04 27.85 -19.83
N LYS A 304 18.34 28.36 -18.63
CA LYS A 304 19.72 28.74 -18.22
C LYS A 304 20.66 27.54 -18.19
N THR A 305 20.19 26.43 -17.64
CA THR A 305 20.98 25.18 -17.64
C THR A 305 21.12 24.66 -19.07
N ALA A 306 20.06 24.65 -19.87
CA ALA A 306 20.11 24.23 -21.27
C ALA A 306 21.08 25.07 -22.12
N ALA A 307 21.29 26.34 -21.77
CA ALA A 307 22.25 27.22 -22.44
C ALA A 307 23.72 26.84 -22.17
N VAL A 308 24.02 26.16 -21.05
CA VAL A 308 25.38 25.73 -20.70
C VAL A 308 25.60 24.22 -20.83
N ASP A 309 24.54 23.43 -20.74
CA ASP A 309 24.53 21.98 -20.91
C ASP A 309 23.43 21.59 -21.92
N ALA A 310 23.85 21.34 -23.15
CA ALA A 310 22.96 20.96 -24.24
C ALA A 310 22.20 19.63 -23.98
N THR A 311 22.66 18.81 -23.03
CA THR A 311 22.02 17.54 -22.66
C THR A 311 20.90 17.70 -21.63
N HIS A 312 20.71 18.90 -21.06
CA HIS A 312 19.71 19.17 -20.02
C HIS A 312 18.30 18.70 -20.39
N ASN A 313 17.85 18.99 -21.62
CA ASN A 313 16.51 18.58 -22.07
C ASN A 313 16.36 17.05 -22.14
N ALA A 314 17.41 16.34 -22.57
CA ALA A 314 17.39 14.88 -22.60
C ALA A 314 17.31 14.27 -21.19
N LYS A 315 17.94 14.92 -20.19
CA LYS A 315 17.85 14.52 -18.78
C LYS A 315 16.45 14.73 -18.21
N VAL A 316 15.79 15.84 -18.58
CA VAL A 316 14.38 16.10 -18.24
C VAL A 316 13.47 15.03 -18.82
N ASP A 317 13.65 14.69 -20.10
CA ASP A 317 12.86 13.65 -20.77
C ASP A 317 13.10 12.26 -20.17
N ALA A 318 14.35 11.94 -19.83
CA ALA A 318 14.70 10.69 -19.16
C ALA A 318 14.04 10.56 -17.78
N MET A 319 14.01 11.64 -17.00
CA MET A 319 13.31 11.65 -15.71
C MET A 319 11.79 11.52 -15.88
N ALA A 320 11.21 12.20 -16.88
CA ALA A 320 9.79 12.05 -17.21
C ALA A 320 9.44 10.61 -17.60
N ASN A 321 10.28 9.95 -18.39
CA ASN A 321 10.12 8.54 -18.76
C ASN A 321 10.28 7.61 -17.54
N LEU A 322 11.20 7.92 -16.63
CA LEU A 322 11.35 7.18 -15.38
C LEU A 322 10.09 7.28 -14.51
N LEU A 323 9.52 8.48 -14.35
CA LEU A 323 8.24 8.67 -13.63
C LEU A 323 7.08 7.91 -14.30
N LYS A 324 6.96 7.99 -15.64
CA LYS A 324 5.96 7.23 -16.40
C LYS A 324 6.07 5.72 -16.16
N SER A 325 7.30 5.20 -16.12
CA SER A 325 7.54 3.76 -15.89
C SER A 325 7.05 3.25 -14.53
N ILE A 326 6.92 4.15 -13.55
CA ILE A 326 6.42 3.85 -12.20
C ILE A 326 4.95 4.27 -12.01
N GLY A 327 4.27 4.65 -13.09
CA GLY A 327 2.82 4.87 -13.13
C GLY A 327 2.38 6.32 -13.07
N TYR A 328 3.29 7.29 -13.10
CA TYR A 328 2.92 8.71 -13.14
C TYR A 328 2.43 9.15 -14.52
N GLN A 329 1.45 10.05 -14.53
CA GLN A 329 0.91 10.67 -15.73
C GLN A 329 1.31 12.15 -15.80
N GLN A 330 1.61 12.63 -17.01
CA GLN A 330 1.93 14.03 -17.22
C GLN A 330 0.63 14.84 -17.18
N THR A 331 0.59 15.91 -16.38
CA THR A 331 -0.48 16.90 -16.43
C THR A 331 0.02 18.19 -17.09
N THR A 332 -0.88 18.87 -17.80
CA THR A 332 -0.67 20.24 -18.30
C THR A 332 -1.32 21.29 -17.40
N ASN A 333 -2.16 20.86 -16.45
CA ASN A 333 -2.89 21.75 -15.55
C ASN A 333 -2.22 21.78 -14.18
N MET A 334 -1.77 22.97 -13.77
CA MET A 334 -1.39 23.25 -12.40
C MET A 334 -2.52 24.04 -11.73
N SER A 335 -3.46 23.34 -11.10
CA SER A 335 -4.40 23.99 -10.18
C SER A 335 -3.78 24.04 -8.77
N PRO A 336 -4.16 25.00 -7.90
CA PRO A 336 -3.71 25.00 -6.51
C PRO A 336 -3.96 23.65 -5.83
N TRP A 337 -3.06 23.23 -4.94
CA TRP A 337 -3.13 21.93 -4.24
C TRP A 337 -4.54 21.58 -3.72
N ASP A 338 -5.26 22.57 -3.16
CA ASP A 338 -6.60 22.37 -2.60
C ASP A 338 -7.67 21.98 -3.62
N SER A 339 -7.47 22.32 -4.89
CA SER A 339 -8.42 22.02 -5.98
C SER A 339 -8.16 20.66 -6.64
N MET A 340 -6.96 20.09 -6.49
CA MET A 340 -6.58 18.78 -7.04
C MET A 340 -6.85 17.62 -6.06
N LYS A 341 -7.36 17.89 -4.86
CA LYS A 341 -7.66 16.88 -3.82
C LYS A 341 -8.61 15.76 -4.29
N ASN A 342 -9.36 15.98 -5.37
CA ASN A 342 -10.35 15.06 -5.92
C ASN A 342 -9.92 14.36 -7.22
N GLU A 343 -8.76 14.71 -7.80
CA GLU A 343 -8.28 14.08 -9.04
C GLU A 343 -7.41 12.86 -8.69
N GLU A 344 -7.99 11.67 -8.80
CA GLU A 344 -7.32 10.40 -8.49
C GLU A 344 -6.19 10.10 -9.50
N GLY A 345 -4.93 10.37 -9.14
CA GLY A 345 -3.77 9.88 -9.90
C GLY A 345 -2.39 10.41 -9.44
N PRO A 346 -1.29 9.65 -9.63
CA PRO A 346 0.08 10.20 -9.60
C PRO A 346 0.33 11.15 -10.77
N TRP A 347 0.37 12.45 -10.52
CA TRP A 347 0.63 13.45 -11.56
C TRP A 347 2.04 14.01 -11.48
N TYR A 348 2.65 14.25 -12.65
CA TYR A 348 3.85 15.07 -12.76
C TYR A 348 3.65 16.23 -13.75
N PHE A 349 4.33 17.34 -13.47
CA PHE A 349 4.37 18.53 -14.30
C PHE A 349 5.82 18.86 -14.66
N ILE A 350 6.05 19.36 -15.87
CA ILE A 350 7.35 19.90 -16.27
C ILE A 350 7.29 21.41 -16.10
N GLY A 351 8.01 21.93 -15.11
CA GLY A 351 8.05 23.35 -14.78
C GLY A 351 9.17 24.07 -15.52
N PHE A 352 8.86 25.23 -16.09
CA PHE A 352 9.78 26.02 -16.91
C PHE A 352 10.21 27.29 -16.16
N ASP A 353 11.44 27.75 -16.38
CA ASP A 353 11.98 28.94 -15.71
C ASP A 353 11.57 30.27 -16.36
N ASP A 354 11.15 30.22 -17.63
CA ASP A 354 10.78 31.32 -18.51
C ASP A 354 9.26 31.51 -18.71
N VAL A 355 8.45 30.57 -18.22
CA VAL A 355 6.99 30.63 -18.32
C VAL A 355 6.40 31.05 -16.97
N PRO A 356 5.74 32.23 -16.88
CA PRO A 356 4.96 32.58 -15.71
C PRO A 356 3.93 31.47 -15.45
N THR A 357 3.92 30.93 -14.24
CA THR A 357 2.94 29.91 -13.88
C THR A 357 1.57 30.57 -13.64
N TYR A 358 0.54 29.77 -13.39
CA TYR A 358 -0.77 30.28 -12.99
C TYR A 358 -0.61 31.18 -11.74
N ASP A 359 -1.11 32.42 -11.82
CA ASP A 359 -0.94 33.53 -10.85
C ASP A 359 0.36 34.37 -10.98
N GLY A 360 1.17 34.17 -12.02
CA GLY A 360 2.35 35.02 -12.30
C GLY A 360 3.57 34.71 -11.43
N LEU A 361 3.55 33.61 -10.68
CA LEU A 361 4.67 33.18 -9.83
C LEU A 361 5.75 32.47 -10.66
N LYS A 362 7.02 32.67 -10.27
CA LYS A 362 8.17 31.91 -10.81
C LYS A 362 8.19 30.49 -10.23
N THR A 363 8.50 29.49 -11.07
CA THR A 363 8.49 28.04 -10.76
C THR A 363 9.34 27.60 -9.56
N LEU A 364 10.34 28.40 -9.14
CA LEU A 364 11.18 28.10 -7.97
C LEU A 364 11.04 29.13 -6.83
N SER A 365 10.03 30.00 -6.86
CA SER A 365 9.74 30.86 -5.70
C SER A 365 9.23 30.03 -4.52
N ALA A 366 9.57 30.43 -3.30
CA ALA A 366 9.11 29.75 -2.08
C ALA A 366 7.58 29.63 -2.03
N GLU A 367 6.88 30.69 -2.46
CA GLU A 367 5.42 30.73 -2.50
C GLU A 367 4.84 29.71 -3.48
N PHE A 368 5.37 29.64 -4.70
CA PHE A 368 4.93 28.67 -5.70
C PHE A 368 5.14 27.24 -5.21
N LEU A 369 6.35 26.95 -4.72
CA LEU A 369 6.72 25.62 -4.26
C LEU A 369 5.85 25.19 -3.07
N THR A 370 5.66 26.07 -2.08
CA THR A 370 4.84 25.77 -0.88
C THR A 370 3.38 25.52 -1.22
N ARG A 371 2.82 26.27 -2.17
CA ARG A 371 1.40 26.18 -2.55
C ARG A 371 1.08 24.98 -3.44
N ARG A 372 2.05 24.47 -4.22
CA ARG A 372 1.75 23.60 -5.38
C ARG A 372 2.63 22.37 -5.51
N VAL A 373 3.79 22.33 -4.86
CA VAL A 373 4.81 21.31 -5.13
C VAL A 373 5.10 20.51 -3.87
N LYS A 374 5.00 19.18 -3.96
CA LYS A 374 5.45 18.27 -2.90
C LYS A 374 6.80 17.66 -3.21
N THR A 375 7.05 17.36 -4.47
CA THR A 375 8.35 16.86 -4.92
C THR A 375 8.87 17.73 -6.04
N LEU A 376 10.08 18.25 -5.87
CA LEU A 376 10.81 18.97 -6.90
C LEU A 376 11.96 18.09 -7.37
N ILE A 377 12.04 17.82 -8.67
CA ILE A 377 13.13 17.08 -9.29
C ILE A 377 13.96 18.04 -10.14
N LEU A 378 15.27 18.00 -9.96
CA LEU A 378 16.27 18.80 -10.67
C LEU A 378 17.16 17.87 -11.52
N PRO A 379 16.76 17.48 -12.74
CA PRO A 379 17.59 16.62 -13.59
C PRO A 379 18.76 17.42 -14.15
N GLY A 380 20.00 17.09 -13.77
CA GLY A 380 21.21 17.69 -14.35
C GLY A 380 21.34 19.21 -14.20
N VAL A 381 20.63 19.84 -13.25
CA VAL A 381 20.61 21.31 -13.11
C VAL A 381 21.96 21.83 -12.62
N SER A 382 22.66 22.59 -13.47
CA SER A 382 23.99 23.13 -13.15
C SER A 382 23.99 24.64 -12.85
N VAL A 383 22.91 25.35 -13.21
CA VAL A 383 22.81 26.81 -13.04
C VAL A 383 21.55 27.16 -12.24
N LEU A 384 21.76 27.70 -11.03
CA LEU A 384 20.73 28.29 -10.17
C LEU A 384 21.21 29.66 -9.68
N ASN A 385 20.32 30.64 -9.65
CA ASN A 385 20.59 31.95 -9.07
C ASN A 385 20.26 31.96 -7.56
N ALA A 386 20.66 33.03 -6.87
CA ALA A 386 20.47 33.14 -5.42
C ALA A 386 18.99 33.15 -4.98
N GLU A 387 18.09 33.71 -5.80
CA GLU A 387 16.64 33.75 -5.52
C GLU A 387 16.05 32.33 -5.55
N GLU A 388 16.43 31.52 -6.55
CA GLU A 388 15.99 30.13 -6.69
C GLU A 388 16.50 29.25 -5.56
N VAL A 389 17.78 29.40 -5.19
CA VAL A 389 18.37 28.67 -4.05
C VAL A 389 17.66 29.05 -2.75
N SER A 390 17.40 30.35 -2.55
CA SER A 390 16.64 30.84 -1.39
C SER A 390 15.21 30.29 -1.37
N GLY A 391 14.52 30.26 -2.52
CA GLY A 391 13.18 29.71 -2.66
C GLY A 391 13.08 28.22 -2.30
N ILE A 392 14.02 27.40 -2.81
CA ILE A 392 14.11 25.98 -2.48
C ILE A 392 14.41 25.79 -0.98
N ASN A 393 15.32 26.58 -0.42
CA ASN A 393 15.66 26.49 1.00
C ASN A 393 14.46 26.84 1.90
N ALA A 394 13.74 27.92 1.58
CA ALA A 394 12.55 28.32 2.33
C ALA A 394 11.46 27.25 2.23
N TRP A 395 11.24 26.71 1.04
CA TRP A 395 10.30 25.61 0.82
C TRP A 395 10.64 24.37 1.64
N LEU A 396 11.90 23.91 1.65
CA LEU A 396 12.31 22.76 2.47
C LEU A 396 12.23 23.00 3.98
N ASN A 397 12.19 24.26 4.44
CA ASN A 397 12.04 24.62 5.85
C ASN A 397 10.59 24.94 6.26
N ALA A 398 9.64 24.98 5.32
CA ALA A 398 8.25 25.35 5.62
C ALA A 398 7.59 24.32 6.57
N GLU A 399 7.00 24.80 7.66
CA GLU A 399 6.46 23.99 8.77
C GLU A 399 5.34 23.02 8.35
N ASP A 400 4.62 23.35 7.26
CA ASP A 400 3.39 22.67 6.86
C ASP A 400 3.55 21.68 5.69
N SER A 401 4.77 21.36 5.27
CA SER A 401 4.94 20.59 4.03
C SER A 401 6.13 19.63 4.03
N TYR A 402 5.81 18.33 3.95
CA TYR A 402 6.75 17.25 3.62
C TYR A 402 7.23 17.40 2.18
N ASN A 403 8.28 18.21 2.03
CA ASN A 403 8.84 18.57 0.74
C ASN A 403 10.02 17.67 0.42
N VAL A 404 10.06 17.18 -0.82
CA VAL A 404 11.12 16.28 -1.29
C VAL A 404 11.86 16.90 -2.45
N LEU A 405 13.17 17.08 -2.29
CA LEU A 405 14.04 17.52 -3.37
C LEU A 405 14.82 16.33 -3.93
N ILE A 406 14.72 16.10 -5.24
CA ILE A 406 15.48 15.07 -5.95
C ILE A 406 16.44 15.72 -6.95
N THR A 407 17.65 15.17 -7.07
CA THR A 407 18.56 15.49 -8.19
C THR A 407 19.10 14.22 -8.84
N THR A 408 19.52 14.34 -10.10
CA THR A 408 20.23 13.27 -10.84
C THR A 408 21.73 13.53 -10.99
N GLU A 409 22.23 14.72 -10.68
CA GLU A 409 23.66 14.99 -10.72
C GLU A 409 24.02 16.04 -9.66
N ARG A 410 25.32 16.34 -9.56
CA ARG A 410 25.82 17.40 -8.71
C ARG A 410 25.17 18.75 -9.04
N VAL A 411 24.53 19.36 -8.04
CA VAL A 411 24.05 20.75 -8.07
C VAL A 411 24.84 21.55 -7.03
N GLU A 412 25.92 22.20 -7.45
CA GLU A 412 26.90 22.82 -6.53
C GLU A 412 26.25 23.84 -5.58
N ALA A 413 25.33 24.65 -6.10
CA ALA A 413 24.60 25.66 -5.32
C ALA A 413 23.75 25.06 -4.18
N LEU A 414 23.44 23.76 -4.23
CA LEU A 414 22.64 23.03 -3.25
C LEU A 414 23.45 21.96 -2.49
N SER A 415 24.79 21.97 -2.56
CA SER A 415 25.64 21.01 -1.84
C SER A 415 25.32 20.97 -0.33
N ASN A 416 25.03 22.12 0.29
CA ASN A 416 24.58 22.17 1.68
C ASN A 416 23.25 21.41 1.86
N VAL A 417 22.25 21.66 1.02
CA VAL A 417 20.91 21.02 1.09
C VAL A 417 21.00 19.49 0.99
N PHE A 418 21.88 18.98 0.14
CA PHE A 418 22.12 17.54 0.00
C PHE A 418 23.08 16.97 1.05
N GLY A 419 23.65 17.79 1.94
CA GLY A 419 24.53 17.35 3.03
C GLY A 419 25.86 16.76 2.56
N VAL A 420 26.40 17.30 1.47
CA VAL A 420 27.63 16.85 0.78
C VAL A 420 28.71 17.94 0.81
N LYS A 421 29.97 17.54 0.61
CA LYS A 421 31.11 18.48 0.60
C LYS A 421 31.25 19.15 -0.77
N THR A 422 31.43 20.48 -0.78
CA THR A 422 31.54 21.33 -1.99
C THR A 422 32.82 21.12 -2.80
N SER A 423 33.90 20.63 -2.18
CA SER A 423 35.23 20.61 -2.78
C SER A 423 35.60 19.36 -3.57
N ALA A 424 34.69 18.38 -3.70
CA ALA A 424 35.07 17.03 -4.06
C ALA A 424 34.26 16.53 -5.27
N ALA A 425 34.65 16.93 -6.49
CA ALA A 425 34.06 16.43 -7.73
C ALA A 425 34.90 15.29 -8.31
N GLY A 426 34.25 14.20 -8.71
CA GLY A 426 34.90 13.10 -9.40
C GLY A 426 34.11 12.69 -10.63
N ALA A 427 34.80 12.34 -11.71
CA ALA A 427 34.19 11.63 -12.82
C ALA A 427 33.73 10.26 -12.31
N LEU A 428 32.43 9.98 -12.41
CA LEU A 428 31.87 8.69 -12.07
C LEU A 428 31.86 7.80 -13.31
N SER A 429 32.28 6.55 -13.15
CA SER A 429 32.03 5.49 -14.14
C SER A 429 31.96 4.14 -13.43
N GLY A 430 30.86 3.42 -13.64
CA GLY A 430 30.71 2.04 -13.16
C GLY A 430 29.27 1.55 -13.25
N ASN A 431 29.08 0.24 -13.25
CA ASN A 431 27.77 -0.39 -13.42
C ASN A 431 27.35 -1.23 -12.20
N SER A 432 28.06 -1.14 -11.07
CA SER A 432 27.75 -1.91 -9.86
C SER A 432 27.70 -1.01 -8.65
N ILE A 433 26.50 -0.78 -8.12
CA ILE A 433 26.26 -0.03 -6.90
C ILE A 433 26.38 -0.99 -5.71
N THR A 434 27.35 -0.78 -4.84
CA THR A 434 27.45 -1.44 -3.53
C THR A 434 26.47 -0.78 -2.57
N ILE A 435 25.62 -1.57 -1.91
CA ILE A 435 24.65 -1.05 -0.95
C ILE A 435 25.34 -0.85 0.41
N THR A 436 25.36 0.39 0.88
CA THR A 436 25.98 0.78 2.15
C THR A 436 24.97 0.89 3.29
N ASN A 437 23.68 1.03 2.97
CA ASN A 437 22.59 1.02 3.96
C ASN A 437 21.38 0.23 3.47
N ALA A 438 21.41 -1.09 3.65
CA ALA A 438 20.33 -2.00 3.24
C ALA A 438 19.06 -1.87 4.09
N THR A 439 19.11 -1.14 5.22
CA THR A 439 17.95 -0.89 6.08
C THR A 439 17.11 0.31 5.65
N SER A 440 17.59 1.05 4.63
CA SER A 440 16.86 2.19 4.09
C SER A 440 15.56 1.74 3.42
N PRO A 441 14.42 2.38 3.71
CA PRO A 441 13.13 2.06 3.08
C PRO A 441 13.14 2.28 1.56
N VAL A 442 14.03 3.14 1.05
CA VAL A 442 14.22 3.38 -0.40
C VAL A 442 14.79 2.14 -1.10
N LEU A 443 15.50 1.28 -0.37
CA LEU A 443 16.22 0.12 -0.90
C LEU A 443 15.61 -1.19 -0.39
N SER A 444 14.38 -1.50 -0.79
CA SER A 444 13.69 -2.77 -0.47
C SER A 444 14.21 -3.97 -1.31
N TYR A 445 15.52 -4.07 -1.48
CA TYR A 445 16.16 -5.11 -2.30
C TYR A 445 16.39 -6.45 -1.58
N GLY A 446 15.88 -6.61 -0.36
CA GLY A 446 16.23 -7.73 0.52
C GLY A 446 17.70 -7.66 0.97
N ASP A 447 18.29 -8.80 1.32
CA ASP A 447 19.68 -8.89 1.83
C ASP A 447 20.77 -8.67 0.76
N LYS A 448 20.44 -8.02 -0.37
CA LYS A 448 21.38 -7.80 -1.46
C LYS A 448 22.45 -6.78 -1.04
N LYS A 449 23.72 -7.16 -1.26
CA LYS A 449 24.90 -6.31 -1.00
C LYS A 449 25.26 -5.39 -2.18
N SER A 450 24.75 -5.66 -3.38
CA SER A 450 24.99 -4.83 -4.56
C SER A 450 23.84 -4.88 -5.58
N ILE A 451 23.78 -3.86 -6.42
CA ILE A 451 22.86 -3.70 -7.55
C ILE A 451 23.68 -3.50 -8.82
N THR A 452 23.46 -4.34 -9.82
CA THR A 452 24.06 -4.18 -11.16
C THR A 452 23.14 -3.37 -12.06
N LEU A 453 23.70 -2.38 -12.74
CA LEU A 453 23.05 -1.54 -13.73
C LEU A 453 23.28 -2.13 -15.13
N SER A 454 22.28 -1.99 -16.00
CA SER A 454 22.30 -2.39 -17.41
C SER A 454 23.31 -1.60 -18.24
N LYS A 455 23.69 -0.41 -17.78
CA LYS A 455 24.75 0.44 -18.36
C LYS A 455 25.57 1.06 -17.23
N SER A 456 26.77 1.53 -17.56
CA SER A 456 27.56 2.30 -16.59
C SER A 456 26.84 3.60 -16.23
N ALA A 457 26.66 3.84 -14.94
CA ALA A 457 26.37 5.16 -14.42
C ALA A 457 27.58 6.06 -14.67
N SER A 458 27.31 7.26 -15.20
CA SER A 458 28.31 8.27 -15.50
C SER A 458 27.79 9.64 -15.12
N GLY A 459 28.68 10.61 -14.94
CA GLY A 459 28.28 12.00 -14.71
C GLY A 459 29.18 12.72 -13.72
N ASN A 460 28.81 13.97 -13.44
CA ASN A 460 29.49 14.79 -12.45
C ASN A 460 28.90 14.50 -11.06
N ALA A 461 29.66 13.76 -10.25
CA ALA A 461 29.22 13.31 -8.94
C ALA A 461 29.92 14.06 -7.80
N TRP A 462 29.19 14.29 -6.70
CA TRP A 462 29.85 14.53 -5.41
C TRP A 462 30.63 13.29 -4.98
N SER A 463 31.88 13.45 -4.58
CA SER A 463 32.73 12.33 -4.19
C SER A 463 32.68 11.99 -2.70
N SER A 464 32.03 12.81 -1.87
CA SER A 464 31.84 12.51 -0.45
C SER A 464 30.59 13.15 0.15
N VAL A 465 30.05 12.48 1.18
CA VAL A 465 28.99 13.01 2.04
C VAL A 465 29.59 13.67 3.29
N ASP A 466 28.86 14.61 3.87
CA ASP A 466 29.20 15.25 5.15
C ASP A 466 28.21 14.82 6.25
N ARG A 467 27.00 15.36 6.21
CA ARG A 467 25.89 15.00 7.12
C ARG A 467 24.84 14.07 6.50
N ALA A 468 24.96 13.81 5.20
CA ALA A 468 24.07 12.91 4.48
C ALA A 468 24.42 11.44 4.70
N SER A 469 23.47 10.56 4.37
CA SER A 469 23.67 9.12 4.33
C SER A 469 23.90 8.65 2.89
N ALA A 470 25.04 8.02 2.64
CA ALA A 470 25.24 7.25 1.42
C ALA A 470 24.47 5.93 1.55
N LEU A 471 23.50 5.71 0.67
CA LEU A 471 22.73 4.47 0.60
C LEU A 471 23.38 3.43 -0.32
N GLY A 472 24.15 3.90 -1.30
CA GLY A 472 25.01 3.06 -2.11
C GLY A 472 26.14 3.83 -2.78
N THR A 473 27.20 3.10 -3.15
CA THR A 473 28.43 3.64 -3.74
C THR A 473 28.83 2.89 -5.01
N ILE A 474 29.54 3.55 -5.91
CA ILE A 474 30.34 2.91 -6.97
C ILE A 474 31.79 3.18 -6.62
N GLY A 475 32.54 2.11 -6.30
CA GLY A 475 33.82 2.26 -5.60
C GLY A 475 33.61 3.01 -4.28
N ASN A 476 34.35 4.10 -4.11
CA ASN A 476 34.25 4.98 -2.93
C ASN A 476 33.33 6.19 -3.14
N THR A 477 32.80 6.38 -4.34
CA THR A 477 31.95 7.53 -4.66
C THR A 477 30.49 7.23 -4.27
N PRO A 478 29.83 8.06 -3.45
CA PRO A 478 28.43 7.89 -3.12
C PRO A 478 27.56 8.18 -4.35
N VAL A 479 26.69 7.24 -4.72
CA VAL A 479 25.84 7.34 -5.93
C VAL A 479 24.35 7.42 -5.62
N LEU A 480 23.95 6.97 -4.43
CA LEU A 480 22.62 7.15 -3.88
C LEU A 480 22.78 7.87 -2.54
N ILE A 481 22.31 9.11 -2.45
CA ILE A 481 22.52 9.96 -1.27
C ILE A 481 21.15 10.37 -0.74
N ALA A 482 20.92 10.17 0.55
CA ALA A 482 19.73 10.65 1.23
C ALA A 482 20.14 11.59 2.37
N SER A 483 19.45 12.71 2.51
CA SER A 483 19.69 13.68 3.57
C SER A 483 18.39 14.33 4.04
N ARG A 484 18.51 15.13 5.10
CA ARG A 484 17.46 16.04 5.56
C ARG A 484 17.98 17.46 5.61
N PHE A 485 17.10 18.39 5.27
CA PHE A 485 17.37 19.82 5.36
C PHE A 485 16.12 20.51 5.89
N GLY A 486 16.21 21.06 7.11
CA GLY A 486 15.04 21.54 7.82
C GLY A 486 14.03 20.42 8.06
N LEU A 487 12.82 20.60 7.53
CA LEU A 487 11.73 19.64 7.59
C LEU A 487 11.60 18.78 6.33
N GLY A 488 12.24 19.19 5.23
CA GLY A 488 12.27 18.50 3.96
C GLY A 488 13.26 17.33 3.91
N SER A 489 12.98 16.40 2.98
CA SER A 489 13.87 15.28 2.64
C SER A 489 14.54 15.54 1.31
N THR A 490 15.79 15.09 1.16
CA THR A 490 16.53 15.24 -0.09
C THR A 490 17.10 13.90 -0.53
N PHE A 491 17.07 13.65 -1.84
CA PHE A 491 17.61 12.44 -2.44
C PHE A 491 18.38 12.77 -3.71
N ALA A 492 19.56 12.17 -3.88
CA ALA A 492 20.33 12.28 -5.11
C ALA A 492 20.56 10.90 -5.72
N PHE A 493 20.14 10.74 -6.97
CA PHE A 493 20.91 9.92 -7.90
C PHE A 493 22.11 10.78 -8.23
N ASN A 494 23.31 10.41 -7.80
CA ASN A 494 24.50 11.25 -8.02
C ASN A 494 25.20 10.83 -9.32
N PHE A 495 24.42 10.69 -10.40
CA PHE A 495 24.83 10.22 -11.73
C PHE A 495 23.75 10.46 -12.79
N ASP A 496 24.17 10.73 -14.03
CA ASP A 496 23.27 10.94 -15.16
C ASP A 496 22.35 9.73 -15.41
N VAL A 497 21.05 9.96 -15.28
CA VAL A 497 20.01 8.94 -15.46
C VAL A 497 19.59 8.74 -16.91
N THR A 498 20.10 9.55 -17.86
CA THR A 498 19.64 9.54 -19.27
C THR A 498 19.70 8.14 -19.87
N SER A 499 20.84 7.45 -19.71
CA SER A 499 21.05 6.10 -20.23
C SER A 499 20.42 4.99 -19.37
N LEU A 500 19.93 5.33 -18.18
CA LEU A 500 19.47 4.40 -17.14
C LEU A 500 17.98 4.55 -16.79
N SER A 501 17.25 5.44 -17.45
CA SER A 501 15.80 5.64 -17.22
C SER A 501 14.97 4.37 -17.46
N ALA A 502 15.42 3.50 -18.37
CA ALA A 502 14.81 2.19 -18.65
C ALA A 502 15.37 1.04 -17.79
N ASP A 503 16.36 1.31 -16.93
CA ASP A 503 16.98 0.29 -16.09
C ASP A 503 16.01 -0.17 -15.00
N ALA A 504 15.73 -1.48 -14.95
CA ALA A 504 14.76 -2.05 -14.02
C ALA A 504 15.14 -1.82 -12.53
N ASN A 505 16.44 -1.72 -12.22
CA ASN A 505 16.89 -1.45 -10.86
C ASN A 505 16.80 0.05 -10.53
N VAL A 506 17.09 0.94 -11.47
CA VAL A 506 16.83 2.38 -11.27
C VAL A 506 15.34 2.65 -11.09
N GLN A 507 14.48 1.99 -11.87
CA GLN A 507 13.02 2.06 -11.70
C GLN A 507 12.57 1.54 -10.33
N LYS A 508 13.14 0.42 -9.85
CA LYS A 508 12.85 -0.09 -8.50
C LYS A 508 13.32 0.85 -7.38
N ILE A 509 14.51 1.46 -7.52
CA ILE A 509 14.97 2.49 -6.57
C ILE A 509 14.00 3.67 -6.59
N MET A 510 13.56 4.11 -7.77
CA MET A 510 12.57 5.19 -7.89
C MET A 510 11.22 4.81 -7.27
N ARG A 511 10.76 3.57 -7.41
CA ARG A 511 9.54 3.07 -6.71
C ARG A 511 9.73 3.05 -5.20
N GLY A 512 10.87 2.55 -4.70
CA GLY A 512 11.16 2.57 -3.27
C GLY A 512 11.26 4.00 -2.72
N LEU A 513 11.79 4.93 -3.52
CA LEU A 513 11.79 6.36 -3.21
C LEU A 513 10.36 6.91 -3.22
N ASP A 514 9.55 6.63 -4.24
CA ASP A 514 8.13 7.02 -4.30
C ASP A 514 7.33 6.51 -3.10
N GLU A 515 7.51 5.23 -2.75
CA GLU A 515 6.92 4.63 -1.55
C GLU A 515 7.39 5.34 -0.28
N TYR A 516 8.66 5.68 -0.18
CA TYR A 516 9.19 6.45 0.95
C TYR A 516 8.66 7.89 0.99
N MET A 517 8.52 8.55 -0.17
CA MET A 517 8.01 9.91 -0.30
C MET A 517 6.52 10.01 0.00
N THR A 518 5.74 9.00 -0.40
CA THR A 518 4.29 8.90 -0.17
C THR A 518 3.96 8.36 1.22
N GLN A 519 4.90 7.65 1.86
CA GLN A 519 4.90 7.39 3.30
C GLN A 519 5.34 8.65 4.06
N SER A 520 4.52 9.70 3.99
CA SER A 520 4.68 10.85 4.88
C SER A 520 4.74 10.32 6.31
N PRO A 521 5.72 10.71 7.16
CA PRO A 521 5.59 10.43 8.57
C PRO A 521 4.34 11.20 8.99
N PHE A 522 3.34 10.48 9.48
CA PHE A 522 2.13 11.13 9.92
C PHE A 522 2.50 12.08 11.07
N LEU A 523 2.31 13.38 10.85
CA LEU A 523 2.09 14.31 11.93
C LEU A 523 0.74 13.91 12.49
N TYR A 524 0.76 13.42 13.71
CA TYR A 524 -0.43 13.31 14.50
C TYR A 524 -0.47 14.48 15.47
N ARG A 525 -1.64 15.09 15.63
CA ARG A 525 -1.90 15.95 16.78
C ARG A 525 -2.43 15.06 17.89
N LEU A 526 -1.70 14.97 18.99
CA LEU A 526 -2.12 14.31 20.21
C LEU A 526 -2.75 15.36 21.11
N ARG A 527 -4.05 15.24 21.39
CA ARG A 527 -4.77 16.09 22.33
C ARG A 527 -5.05 15.34 23.61
N VAL A 528 -4.93 16.01 24.75
CA VAL A 528 -5.49 15.55 26.02
C VAL A 528 -6.48 16.58 26.51
N GLU A 529 -7.72 16.15 26.74
CA GLU A 529 -8.76 16.93 27.39
C GLU A 529 -8.87 16.48 28.84
N ALA A 530 -8.92 17.44 29.77
CA ALA A 530 -9.32 17.22 31.14
C ALA A 530 -10.80 17.55 31.31
N LEU A 531 -11.55 16.65 31.93
CA LEU A 531 -12.98 16.77 32.17
C LEU A 531 -13.27 16.80 33.66
N CYS A 532 -14.23 17.63 34.06
CA CYS A 532 -14.85 17.58 35.39
C CYS A 532 -16.31 17.16 35.22
N GLY A 533 -16.63 15.91 35.59
CA GLY A 533 -17.86 15.27 35.15
C GLY A 533 -17.88 15.10 33.62
N SER A 534 -18.87 15.68 32.95
CA SER A 534 -18.99 15.65 31.48
C SER A 534 -18.37 16.86 30.77
N ASN A 535 -17.94 17.89 31.50
CA ASN A 535 -17.50 19.15 30.92
C ASN A 535 -15.99 19.18 30.75
N VAL A 536 -15.51 19.56 29.56
CA VAL A 536 -14.08 19.81 29.32
C VAL A 536 -13.69 21.07 30.08
N VAL A 537 -12.78 20.94 31.04
CA VAL A 537 -12.27 22.05 31.85
C VAL A 537 -10.89 22.52 31.39
N GLY A 538 -10.23 21.81 30.49
CA GLY A 538 -8.95 22.22 29.90
C GLY A 538 -8.49 21.22 28.84
N PHE A 539 -7.60 21.65 27.96
CA PHE A 539 -6.95 20.74 27.01
C PHE A 539 -5.51 21.16 26.73
N GLY A 540 -4.72 20.22 26.23
CA GLY A 540 -3.39 20.45 25.70
C GLY A 540 -3.23 19.67 24.40
N ASP A 541 -2.42 20.19 23.49
CA ASP A 541 -2.12 19.59 22.19
C ASP A 541 -0.61 19.46 22.04
N GLU A 542 -0.16 18.36 21.43
CA GLU A 542 1.23 18.15 21.04
C GLU A 542 1.30 17.50 19.67
N THR A 543 2.30 17.86 18.87
CA THR A 543 2.47 17.28 17.54
C THR A 543 3.47 16.14 17.60
N VAL A 544 2.99 14.91 17.41
CA VAL A 544 3.81 13.70 17.48
C VAL A 544 4.04 13.13 16.08
N ARG A 545 5.27 12.65 15.83
CA ARG A 545 5.67 12.11 14.52
C ARG A 545 5.69 10.59 14.57
N SER A 546 5.02 9.94 13.63
CA SER A 546 5.23 8.50 13.39
C SER A 546 6.58 8.27 12.69
N PRO A 547 7.51 7.48 13.25
CA PRO A 547 8.79 7.25 12.61
C PRO A 547 8.66 6.40 11.32
N TYR A 548 9.50 6.74 10.33
CA TYR A 548 9.55 6.27 8.94
C TYR A 548 9.77 4.76 8.69
N SER A 549 9.70 3.91 9.71
CA SER A 549 9.88 2.48 9.51
C SER A 549 8.58 1.75 9.77
N LEU A 550 8.24 0.82 8.86
CA LEU A 550 7.37 -0.34 9.13
C LEU A 550 7.78 -1.13 10.39
N LYS A 551 8.89 -0.77 11.04
CA LYS A 551 9.23 -1.12 12.42
C LYS A 551 8.74 -0.05 13.40
N TYR A 552 7.62 -0.35 14.03
CA TYR A 552 7.42 -0.34 15.48
C TYR A 552 8.49 0.40 16.30
N ARG A 553 8.26 1.67 16.63
CA ARG A 553 9.04 2.35 17.67
C ARG A 553 8.12 3.02 18.69
N PRO A 554 8.31 2.74 19.99
CA PRO A 554 7.64 3.48 21.04
C PRO A 554 8.11 4.96 21.04
N GLY A 555 7.28 5.84 21.56
CA GLY A 555 7.59 7.27 21.74
C GLY A 555 6.85 7.86 22.94
N SER A 556 7.19 9.08 23.30
CA SER A 556 6.53 9.82 24.39
C SER A 556 6.46 11.31 24.09
N ALA A 557 5.45 11.96 24.65
CA ALA A 557 5.22 13.40 24.60
C ALA A 557 4.80 13.92 25.97
N GLU A 558 5.13 15.16 26.27
CA GLU A 558 4.67 15.85 27.47
C GLU A 558 3.71 16.96 27.04
N ILE A 559 2.48 16.94 27.57
CA ILE A 559 1.37 17.78 27.14
C ILE A 559 0.96 18.67 28.29
N SER A 560 1.07 19.98 28.10
CA SER A 560 0.64 20.97 29.09
C SER A 560 -0.85 21.25 28.94
N ILE A 561 -1.61 21.09 30.03
CA ILE A 561 -3.04 21.38 30.12
C ILE A 561 -3.22 22.57 31.05
N THR A 562 -3.84 23.65 30.55
CA THR A 562 -4.23 24.80 31.38
C THR A 562 -5.74 24.80 31.54
N PRO A 563 -6.27 24.43 32.71
CA PRO A 563 -7.70 24.32 32.92
C PRO A 563 -8.33 25.69 33.20
N SER A 564 -9.50 25.96 32.61
CA SER A 564 -10.30 27.17 32.84
C SER A 564 -11.03 27.17 34.18
N ALA A 565 -11.17 26.01 34.83
CA ALA A 565 -11.82 25.83 36.12
C ALA A 565 -11.09 24.77 36.96
N GLY A 566 -11.19 24.86 38.29
CA GLY A 566 -10.65 23.84 39.18
C GLY A 566 -11.47 22.55 39.11
N CYS A 567 -10.82 21.40 39.34
CA CYS A 567 -11.48 20.10 39.41
C CYS A 567 -10.77 19.18 40.42
N ASP A 568 -11.51 18.69 41.41
CA ASP A 568 -10.98 17.80 42.46
C ASP A 568 -10.88 16.34 42.02
N GLN A 569 -11.55 15.94 40.93
CA GLN A 569 -11.51 14.59 40.37
C GLN A 569 -11.56 14.65 38.83
N PRO A 570 -10.47 15.04 38.17
CA PRO A 570 -10.43 15.15 36.72
C PRO A 570 -10.42 13.76 36.05
N VAL A 571 -11.16 13.67 34.94
CA VAL A 571 -11.12 12.55 34.00
C VAL A 571 -10.40 13.03 32.74
N TYR A 572 -9.43 12.28 32.25
CA TYR A 572 -8.66 12.66 31.07
C TYR A 572 -9.11 11.86 29.84
N LYS A 573 -9.28 12.52 28.70
CA LYS A 573 -9.51 11.89 27.40
C LYS A 573 -8.39 12.26 26.46
N ALA A 574 -7.74 11.26 25.88
CA ALA A 574 -6.73 11.48 24.86
C ALA A 574 -7.31 11.24 23.46
N TYR A 575 -6.90 12.05 22.49
CA TYR A 575 -7.29 11.94 21.09
C TYR A 575 -6.07 12.05 20.20
N LEU A 576 -6.10 11.35 19.08
CA LEU A 576 -5.10 11.43 18.04
C LEU A 576 -5.77 11.86 16.75
N TYR A 577 -5.33 12.98 16.18
CA TYR A 577 -5.81 13.51 14.91
C TYR A 577 -4.72 13.36 13.87
N PRO A 578 -5.00 12.88 12.65
CA PRO A 578 -4.11 13.14 11.53
C PRO A 578 -4.06 14.66 11.30
N TYR A 579 -2.86 15.25 11.29
CA TYR A 579 -2.66 16.70 11.24
C TYR A 579 -3.36 17.38 10.04
N TYR A 580 -3.57 16.65 8.94
CA TYR A 580 -4.17 17.16 7.70
C TYR A 580 -5.67 16.85 7.51
N GLY A 581 -6.39 16.39 8.53
CA GLY A 581 -7.83 16.10 8.41
C GLY A 581 -8.64 16.59 9.62
N GLU A 582 -9.47 17.62 9.42
CA GLU A 582 -10.34 18.17 10.48
C GLU A 582 -11.52 17.26 10.88
N TYR A 583 -11.73 16.11 10.23
CA TYR A 583 -13.02 15.39 10.30
C TYR A 583 -13.00 14.00 10.99
N ALA A 584 -11.87 13.55 11.53
CA ALA A 584 -11.80 12.26 12.23
C ALA A 584 -10.87 12.30 13.45
N ALA A 585 -11.40 12.69 14.61
CA ALA A 585 -10.76 12.46 15.90
C ALA A 585 -10.77 10.96 16.21
N MET A 586 -9.61 10.35 16.43
CA MET A 586 -9.55 9.02 17.05
C MET A 586 -9.47 9.20 18.55
N SER A 587 -10.47 8.76 19.31
CA SER A 587 -10.34 8.66 20.76
C SER A 587 -9.33 7.56 21.07
N LEU A 588 -8.26 7.91 21.78
CA LEU A 588 -7.21 6.97 22.17
C LEU A 588 -7.60 6.20 23.43
N ALA A 589 -8.17 6.89 24.43
CA ALA A 589 -8.67 6.32 25.67
C ALA A 589 -9.21 7.39 26.65
N GLN A 590 -9.87 6.91 27.71
CA GLN A 590 -10.38 7.70 28.84
C GLN A 590 -9.80 7.14 30.15
N PHE A 591 -9.31 8.02 31.03
CA PHE A 591 -8.63 7.67 32.29
C PHE A 591 -9.17 8.50 33.45
N SER A 592 -9.25 7.92 34.65
CA SER A 592 -9.39 8.70 35.90
C SER A 592 -8.04 8.83 36.60
N SER A 593 -7.88 9.86 37.43
CA SER A 593 -6.66 10.09 38.23
C SER A 593 -6.26 8.90 39.12
N ASP A 594 -7.22 8.04 39.48
CA ASP A 594 -7.02 6.91 40.38
C ASP A 594 -6.58 5.63 39.63
N THR A 595 -6.43 5.70 38.30
CA THR A 595 -6.03 4.55 37.48
C THR A 595 -4.51 4.49 37.37
N VAL A 596 -3.86 3.77 38.28
CA VAL A 596 -2.47 3.33 38.09
C VAL A 596 -2.48 2.26 37.01
N VAL A 597 -2.00 2.57 35.79
CA VAL A 597 -1.76 1.56 34.76
C VAL A 597 -0.47 0.83 35.10
N ASN A 598 -0.57 -0.14 36.02
CA ASN A 598 0.46 -1.14 36.27
C ASN A 598 0.24 -2.31 35.31
N VAL A 599 1.18 -2.53 34.39
CA VAL A 599 1.34 -3.85 33.76
C VAL A 599 2.42 -4.56 34.54
N GLU A 600 2.01 -5.43 35.46
CA GLU A 600 2.90 -6.33 36.17
C GLU A 600 3.58 -7.30 35.19
N THR A 601 4.90 -7.37 35.30
CA THR A 601 5.74 -8.45 34.78
C THR A 601 5.44 -9.77 35.51
N ALA A 602 5.02 -10.79 34.76
CA ALA A 602 5.20 -12.21 35.09
C ALA A 602 5.15 -12.99 33.77
N GLY A 603 6.02 -13.94 33.42
CA GLY A 603 7.15 -14.58 34.05
C GLY A 603 7.64 -15.62 33.03
N THR A 604 8.94 -15.91 33.08
CA THR A 604 9.73 -16.77 32.19
C THR A 604 9.28 -18.25 32.12
N HIS A 605 9.41 -18.89 30.95
CA HIS A 605 10.15 -20.15 30.76
C HIS A 605 10.37 -20.55 29.28
N HIS A 606 11.47 -21.26 29.05
CA HIS A 606 12.15 -21.64 27.79
C HIS A 606 11.46 -22.72 26.94
N CYS A 607 11.66 -22.70 25.60
CA CYS A 607 12.45 -23.70 24.84
C CYS A 607 12.35 -23.58 23.28
N CYS A 608 13.54 -23.57 22.65
CA CYS A 608 13.98 -24.22 21.39
C CYS A 608 13.36 -23.98 19.97
N THR A 609 14.05 -23.18 19.15
CA THR A 609 14.78 -23.46 17.86
C THR A 609 14.20 -24.20 16.59
N TRP A 610 14.48 -23.57 15.40
CA TRP A 610 14.72 -24.05 13.98
C TRP A 610 13.63 -23.98 12.83
N TYR A 611 13.95 -23.15 11.79
CA TYR A 611 13.86 -23.24 10.29
C TYR A 611 12.55 -23.28 9.42
N LEU A 612 12.45 -22.29 8.49
CA LEU A 612 12.27 -22.24 7.01
C LEU A 612 11.05 -22.85 6.20
N PHE A 613 10.56 -22.02 5.24
CA PHE A 613 9.89 -22.24 3.91
C PHE A 613 8.37 -22.56 3.70
N LEU A 614 7.84 -21.88 2.66
CA LEU A 614 6.55 -21.92 1.90
C LEU A 614 5.67 -23.19 1.90
N LEU A 615 4.34 -23.01 2.05
CA LEU A 615 3.28 -23.75 1.32
C LEU A 615 1.87 -23.19 1.58
N PHE A 616 1.16 -22.78 0.53
CA PHE A 616 -0.31 -22.75 0.53
C PHE A 616 -0.80 -24.11 0.02
N ALA A 617 -1.23 -24.96 0.95
CA ALA A 617 -2.07 -26.11 0.69
C ALA A 617 -3.31 -25.95 1.56
N TRP A 618 -4.47 -25.83 0.92
CA TRP A 618 -5.77 -25.77 1.58
C TRP A 618 -6.06 -27.11 2.27
N CYS A 619 -6.24 -27.05 3.58
CA CYS A 619 -6.99 -28.04 4.35
C CYS A 619 -8.46 -27.95 3.93
N PHE A 620 -8.97 -28.91 3.16
CA PHE A 620 -10.36 -29.38 3.19
C PHE A 620 -10.42 -30.51 2.17
N PHE A 621 -10.27 -31.75 2.61
CA PHE A 621 -10.80 -32.99 2.02
C PHE A 621 -10.10 -34.15 2.72
N LEU A 622 -10.85 -34.90 3.51
CA LEU A 622 -10.90 -36.36 3.57
C LEU A 622 -12.03 -36.72 4.59
N PRO A 623 -12.57 -37.95 4.52
CA PRO A 623 -14.00 -38.28 4.64
C PRO A 623 -14.72 -37.81 5.90
#